data_AF-A0A942J638-F1
#
_entry.id   AF-A0A942J638-F1
#
_cell.length_a   1.000
_cell.length_b   1.000
_cell.length_c   1.000
_cell.angle_alpha   90.00
_cell.angle_beta   90.00
_cell.angle_gamma   90.00
#
_symmetry.space_group_name_H-M   'P 1'
#
loop_
_entity.id
_entity.type
_entity.pdbx_description
1 polymer ?
#
loop_
_entity_poly.entity_id
_entity_poly.type
_entity_poly.pdbx_seq_one_letter_code
_entity_poly.pdbx_strand_id
1 'polypeptide(L)'
;MSTLAAVSSQRLLGLPAVARLALFVRQGGPAVLLTTEERLALFRDGGVFGAPASINPTLSDWPTKRDKVVLSVAQALQAFPAEPEQFALTLRLGQRIAREALSSRLLAFGYARDELPGFGVRGDTVTLYLDAEDEAKAVRLEFFGDELETLSHCGQPVKQFILTPRAGVVLPEATSVLLAHLPGTVYLDSPELFAGEEVDAVRLAWLWQHLAQREVLSFGRDSLSLSEGKVALEPIPYYRGKLGEFASDLATWLQGDYSVSLLLRFERTGHYLRDKLLGGIEAEWRSSVAFKPGVLGLVLGANCRGGYRDDVRREVVITEELLYGYQGTRQVKRLPGKRVQDAVHLTIGDYLIHPDHGIGRFLGLSPRQVMGITRDYLILQYAGEGRLYLPVEQLPLLRRHPGTTDDPPRLSTLGTNEWARAREKARVNAQELALRLIKTYAERQA
;
A
#
# COMPACT_ATOMS: atom_id res chain seq x y z
N MET A 1 0.39 -33.87 2.79
CA MET A 1 1.25 -33.51 1.65
C MET A 1 0.38 -32.81 0.62
N SER A 2 0.25 -31.49 0.72
CA SER A 2 -0.53 -30.71 -0.26
C SER A 2 0.35 -30.36 -1.44
N THR A 3 0.01 -30.90 -2.60
CA THR A 3 0.52 -30.50 -3.90
C THR A 3 0.20 -29.03 -4.14
N LEU A 4 1.18 -28.16 -3.90
CA LEU A 4 1.22 -26.80 -4.45
C LEU A 4 1.23 -26.95 -5.98
N ALA A 5 0.11 -26.64 -6.61
CA ALA A 5 0.06 -26.50 -8.06
C ALA A 5 1.11 -25.46 -8.45
N ALA A 6 2.07 -25.84 -9.31
CA ALA A 6 2.97 -24.90 -9.95
C ALA A 6 2.12 -23.84 -10.63
N VAL A 7 2.21 -22.59 -10.18
CA VAL A 7 1.47 -21.49 -10.77
C VAL A 7 2.12 -21.22 -12.12
N SER A 8 1.52 -21.73 -13.19
CA SER A 8 1.94 -21.35 -14.54
C SER A 8 1.62 -19.87 -14.75
N SER A 9 2.46 -19.17 -15.52
CA SER A 9 2.25 -17.74 -15.75
C SER A 9 0.89 -17.47 -16.42
N GLN A 10 0.04 -16.70 -15.74
CA GLN A 10 -1.37 -16.55 -16.07
C GLN A 10 -1.86 -15.12 -15.86
N ARG A 11 -2.90 -14.77 -16.61
CA ARG A 11 -3.67 -13.52 -16.43
C ARG A 11 -5.01 -13.82 -15.79
N LEU A 12 -5.29 -13.17 -14.66
CA LEU A 12 -6.47 -13.34 -13.82
C LEU A 12 -7.22 -12.02 -13.68
N LEU A 13 -8.27 -11.82 -14.47
CA LEU A 13 -9.01 -10.56 -14.49
C LEU A 13 -10.19 -10.56 -13.50
N GLY A 14 -10.61 -9.36 -13.09
CA GLY A 14 -11.83 -9.17 -12.30
C GLY A 14 -11.73 -9.45 -10.80
N LEU A 15 -10.55 -9.84 -10.30
CA LEU A 15 -10.36 -10.08 -8.87
C LEU A 15 -10.25 -8.75 -8.09
N PRO A 16 -10.93 -8.62 -6.93
CA PRO A 16 -10.78 -7.47 -6.05
C PRO A 16 -9.41 -7.46 -5.34
N ALA A 17 -8.97 -6.30 -4.86
CA ALA A 17 -7.64 -6.11 -4.28
C ALA A 17 -7.36 -7.07 -3.10
N VAL A 18 -8.34 -7.31 -2.22
CA VAL A 18 -8.21 -8.26 -1.11
C VAL A 18 -8.01 -9.71 -1.58
N ALA A 19 -8.61 -10.12 -2.70
CA ALA A 19 -8.38 -11.43 -3.29
C ALA A 19 -6.96 -11.54 -3.89
N ARG A 20 -6.51 -10.49 -4.58
CA ARG A 20 -5.14 -10.39 -5.09
C ARG A 20 -4.10 -10.50 -3.97
N LEU A 21 -4.34 -9.79 -2.86
CA LEU A 21 -3.50 -9.85 -1.67
C LEU A 21 -3.48 -11.26 -1.06
N ALA A 22 -4.64 -11.91 -0.92
CA ALA A 22 -4.72 -13.26 -0.37
C ALA A 22 -3.95 -14.28 -1.24
N LEU A 23 -4.08 -14.21 -2.57
CA LEU A 23 -3.32 -15.07 -3.49
C LEU A 23 -1.81 -14.85 -3.35
N PHE A 24 -1.37 -13.59 -3.36
CA PHE A 24 0.03 -13.21 -3.21
C PHE A 24 0.65 -13.70 -1.89
N VAL A 25 -0.04 -13.47 -0.77
CA VAL A 25 0.44 -13.83 0.57
C VAL A 25 0.49 -15.34 0.75
N ARG A 26 -0.51 -16.07 0.22
CA ARG A 26 -0.62 -17.54 0.36
C ARG A 26 0.26 -18.32 -0.61
N GLN A 27 0.91 -17.66 -1.57
CA GLN A 27 1.90 -18.30 -2.43
C GLN A 27 3.02 -18.94 -1.59
N GLY A 28 3.48 -20.14 -1.95
CA GLY A 28 4.63 -20.75 -1.30
C GLY A 28 5.94 -20.00 -1.61
N GLY A 29 6.81 -19.82 -0.62
CA GLY A 29 8.13 -19.22 -0.81
C GLY A 29 8.12 -17.71 -1.12
N PRO A 30 9.24 -17.16 -1.61
CA PRO A 30 9.36 -15.75 -1.95
C PRO A 30 8.40 -15.33 -3.07
N ALA A 31 7.87 -14.10 -2.98
CA ALA A 31 7.05 -13.52 -4.02
C ALA A 31 7.13 -11.99 -3.99
N VAL A 32 6.96 -11.37 -5.16
CA VAL A 32 6.95 -9.92 -5.33
C VAL A 32 5.61 -9.47 -5.88
N LEU A 33 4.97 -8.46 -5.29
CA LEU A 33 3.79 -7.79 -5.85
C LEU A 33 4.18 -6.39 -6.35
N LEU A 34 3.99 -6.14 -7.64
CA LEU A 34 4.20 -4.84 -8.28
C LEU A 34 2.86 -4.10 -8.40
N THR A 35 2.84 -2.83 -7.98
CA THR A 35 1.65 -1.96 -8.05
C THR A 35 2.08 -0.50 -8.28
N THR A 36 1.14 0.44 -8.30
CA THR A 36 1.47 1.89 -8.34
C THR A 36 1.65 2.45 -6.93
N GLU A 37 2.32 3.61 -6.82
CA GLU A 37 2.57 4.26 -5.52
C GLU A 37 1.26 4.54 -4.75
N GLU A 38 0.20 4.94 -5.46
CA GLU A 38 -1.11 5.22 -4.86
C GLU A 38 -1.85 3.97 -4.37
N ARG A 39 -1.46 2.80 -4.88
CA ARG A 39 -2.13 1.52 -4.63
C ARG A 39 -1.38 0.65 -3.62
N LEU A 40 -0.14 1.00 -3.29
CA LEU A 40 0.67 0.33 -2.25
C LEU A 40 -0.09 0.07 -0.95
N ALA A 41 -0.89 1.03 -0.51
CA ALA A 41 -1.65 0.92 0.74
C ALA A 41 -2.52 -0.34 0.76
N LEU A 42 -3.12 -0.74 -0.37
CA LEU A 42 -4.04 -1.88 -0.48
C LEU A 42 -3.41 -3.21 -0.09
N PHE A 43 -2.08 -3.31 -0.12
CA PHE A 43 -1.32 -4.54 0.09
C PHE A 43 -0.46 -4.49 1.36
N ARG A 44 -0.62 -3.46 2.21
CA ARG A 44 0.12 -3.34 3.48
C ARG A 44 -0.29 -4.39 4.51
N ASP A 45 -1.57 -4.76 4.51
CA ASP A 45 -2.14 -5.61 5.56
C ASP A 45 -2.00 -7.11 5.24
N GLY A 46 -0.96 -7.54 4.52
CA GLY A 46 -0.75 -8.96 4.17
C GLY A 46 -0.68 -9.90 5.39
N GLY A 47 -0.30 -9.37 6.55
CA GLY A 47 -0.29 -10.11 7.82
C GLY A 47 -1.64 -10.71 8.20
N VAL A 48 -2.76 -10.12 7.76
CA VAL A 48 -4.10 -10.68 8.04
C VAL A 48 -4.30 -12.04 7.36
N PHE A 49 -3.53 -12.37 6.31
CA PHE A 49 -3.58 -13.66 5.61
C PHE A 49 -2.44 -14.61 6.00
N GLY A 50 -1.68 -14.29 7.03
CA GLY A 50 -0.69 -15.19 7.64
C GLY A 50 0.78 -14.89 7.33
N ALA A 51 1.09 -14.01 6.36
CA ALA A 51 2.46 -13.55 6.15
C ALA A 51 2.54 -12.04 5.88
N PRO A 52 3.17 -11.25 6.77
CA PRO A 52 3.40 -9.84 6.51
C PRO A 52 4.37 -9.66 5.33
N ALA A 53 4.23 -8.55 4.61
CA ALA A 53 5.11 -8.20 3.51
C ALA A 53 6.05 -7.04 3.88
N SER A 54 7.23 -6.98 3.26
CA SER A 54 8.06 -5.78 3.20
C SER A 54 7.50 -4.85 2.12
N ILE A 55 7.35 -3.57 2.42
CA ILE A 55 6.77 -2.58 1.48
C ILE A 55 7.89 -1.62 1.08
N ASN A 56 8.16 -1.50 -0.22
CA ASN A 56 9.25 -0.67 -0.77
C ASN A 56 10.58 -0.81 0.00
N PRO A 57 11.11 -2.03 0.23
CA PRO A 57 12.40 -2.18 0.90
C PRO A 57 13.48 -1.40 0.18
N THR A 58 14.33 -0.76 0.97
CA THR A 58 15.55 -0.10 0.52
C THR A 58 16.75 -1.02 0.74
N LEU A 59 17.94 -0.55 0.39
CA LEU A 59 19.18 -1.29 0.65
C LEU A 59 19.39 -1.58 2.14
N SER A 60 18.99 -0.65 3.02
CA SER A 60 19.07 -0.84 4.48
C SER A 60 18.13 -1.94 5.00
N ASP A 61 16.99 -2.14 4.33
CA ASP A 61 16.02 -3.18 4.69
C ASP A 61 16.39 -4.55 4.11
N TRP A 62 17.33 -4.59 3.15
CA TRP A 62 17.67 -5.79 2.38
C TRP A 62 17.93 -7.07 3.21
N PRO A 63 18.60 -7.01 4.37
CA PRO A 63 18.91 -8.20 5.17
C PRO A 63 17.74 -8.70 6.00
N THR A 64 16.79 -7.81 6.33
CA THR A 64 15.61 -8.12 7.14
C THR A 64 14.33 -8.19 6.32
N LYS A 65 14.41 -7.96 5.01
CA LYS A 65 13.27 -8.05 4.10
C LYS A 65 12.60 -9.42 4.23
N ARG A 66 11.28 -9.41 4.16
CA ARG A 66 10.45 -10.61 4.21
C ARG A 66 10.43 -11.29 2.84
N ASP A 67 10.07 -12.58 2.84
CA ASP A 67 9.88 -13.35 1.60
C ASP A 67 8.78 -12.75 0.70
N LYS A 68 7.79 -12.09 1.31
CA LYS A 68 6.76 -11.32 0.61
C LYS A 68 7.20 -9.87 0.50
N VAL A 69 7.35 -9.38 -0.73
CA VAL A 69 7.72 -7.99 -0.99
C VAL A 69 6.66 -7.32 -1.86
N VAL A 70 6.20 -6.13 -1.47
CA VAL A 70 5.34 -5.27 -2.28
C VAL A 70 6.14 -4.06 -2.71
N LEU A 71 6.14 -3.76 -4.00
CA LEU A 71 6.85 -2.63 -4.59
C LEU A 71 5.93 -1.76 -5.43
N SER A 72 6.15 -0.45 -5.39
CA SER A 72 5.74 0.39 -6.50
C SER A 72 6.64 0.14 -7.70
N VAL A 73 6.13 0.31 -8.92
CA VAL A 73 6.94 0.12 -10.14
C VAL A 73 8.17 1.04 -10.15
N ALA A 74 8.02 2.29 -9.69
CA ALA A 74 9.14 3.22 -9.57
C ALA A 74 10.24 2.66 -8.65
N GLN A 75 9.86 2.15 -7.46
CA GLN A 75 10.80 1.52 -6.53
C GLN A 75 11.42 0.24 -7.11
N ALA A 76 10.63 -0.59 -7.80
CA ALA A 76 11.11 -1.82 -8.41
C ALA A 76 12.19 -1.56 -9.46
N LEU A 77 12.12 -0.41 -10.14
CA LEU A 77 13.03 0.02 -11.21
C LEU A 77 14.13 0.97 -10.73
N GLN A 78 14.25 1.20 -9.43
CA GLN A 78 15.34 2.02 -8.90
C GLN A 78 16.70 1.35 -9.14
N ALA A 79 17.72 2.17 -9.36
CA ALA A 79 19.09 1.70 -9.42
C ALA A 79 19.46 1.02 -8.09
N PHE A 80 20.09 -0.14 -8.18
CA PHE A 80 20.42 -0.97 -7.03
C PHE A 80 21.81 -1.60 -7.22
N PRO A 81 22.55 -1.87 -6.14
CA PRO A 81 23.86 -2.53 -6.26
C PRO A 81 23.73 -3.96 -6.80
N ALA A 82 24.70 -4.41 -7.59
CA ALA A 82 24.73 -5.77 -8.13
C ALA A 82 24.87 -6.86 -7.05
N GLU A 83 25.48 -6.53 -5.92
CA GLU A 83 25.65 -7.45 -4.79
C GLU A 83 25.09 -6.83 -3.51
N PRO A 84 23.75 -6.75 -3.37
CA PRO A 84 23.12 -6.06 -2.23
C PRO A 84 23.37 -6.75 -0.89
N GLU A 85 23.67 -8.05 -0.91
CA GLU A 85 24.10 -8.81 0.27
C GLU A 85 25.39 -8.26 0.86
N GLN A 86 26.22 -7.59 0.05
CA GLN A 86 27.43 -6.97 0.55
C GLN A 86 27.16 -5.73 1.42
N PHE A 87 25.96 -5.16 1.36
CA PHE A 87 25.60 -3.92 2.06
C PHE A 87 25.06 -4.15 3.47
N ALA A 88 25.12 -5.40 3.94
CA ALA A 88 24.97 -5.70 5.33
C ALA A 88 25.93 -6.79 5.76
N LEU A 89 26.38 -6.69 6.98
CA LEU A 89 27.14 -7.73 7.63
C LEU A 89 26.19 -8.42 8.62
N THR A 90 25.76 -9.63 8.26
CA THR A 90 24.97 -10.46 9.15
C THR A 90 25.92 -11.34 9.96
N LEU A 91 25.87 -11.19 11.28
CA LEU A 91 26.62 -11.96 12.26
C LEU A 91 25.67 -12.96 12.90
N ARG A 92 25.90 -14.25 12.73
CA ARG A 92 25.07 -15.33 13.30
C ARG A 92 25.90 -16.20 14.24
N LEU A 93 25.32 -16.57 15.37
CA LEU A 93 25.95 -17.55 16.27
C LEU A 93 26.17 -18.88 15.54
N GLY A 94 27.37 -19.46 15.68
CA GLY A 94 27.85 -20.64 14.93
C GLY A 94 28.33 -20.34 13.50
N GLN A 95 28.37 -19.07 13.07
CA GLN A 95 28.92 -18.70 11.76
C GLN A 95 30.44 -18.85 11.78
N ARG A 96 30.99 -19.47 10.73
CA ARG A 96 32.43 -19.46 10.47
C ARG A 96 32.81 -18.19 9.71
N ILE A 97 33.54 -17.29 10.38
CA ILE A 97 34.09 -16.06 9.82
C ILE A 97 35.44 -15.77 10.48
N ALA A 98 36.49 -15.70 9.66
CA ALA A 98 37.82 -15.33 10.15
C ALA A 98 37.81 -13.90 10.71
N ARG A 99 38.43 -13.70 11.87
CA ARG A 99 38.47 -12.40 12.56
C ARG A 99 39.09 -11.29 11.71
N GLU A 100 40.09 -11.61 10.90
CA GLU A 100 40.71 -10.65 9.96
C GLU A 100 39.76 -10.23 8.84
N ALA A 101 38.99 -11.19 8.30
CA ALA A 101 37.96 -10.91 7.29
C ALA A 101 36.83 -10.05 7.88
N LEU A 102 36.41 -10.35 9.12
CA LEU A 102 35.46 -9.52 9.86
C LEU A 102 36.01 -8.09 10.05
N SER A 103 37.25 -7.95 10.50
CA SER A 103 37.88 -6.63 10.73
C SER A 103 37.96 -5.80 9.46
N SER A 104 38.37 -6.42 8.34
CA SER A 104 38.38 -5.75 7.02
C SER A 104 36.98 -5.33 6.59
N ARG A 105 35.96 -6.14 6.90
CA ARG A 105 34.57 -5.81 6.58
C ARG A 105 34.02 -4.65 7.42
N LEU A 106 34.36 -4.60 8.71
CA LEU A 106 33.99 -3.50 9.61
C LEU A 106 34.60 -2.17 9.14
N LEU A 107 35.88 -2.18 8.74
CA LEU A 107 36.54 -1.02 8.14
C LEU A 107 35.83 -0.54 6.88
N ALA A 108 35.48 -1.45 5.97
CA ALA A 108 34.72 -1.12 4.76
C ALA A 108 33.33 -0.55 5.06
N PHE A 109 32.75 -0.88 6.22
CA PHE A 109 31.48 -0.36 6.70
C PHE A 109 31.63 0.97 7.46
N GLY A 110 32.83 1.55 7.51
CA GLY A 110 33.13 2.82 8.16
C GLY A 110 33.37 2.71 9.67
N TYR A 111 33.48 1.51 10.22
CA TYR A 111 33.85 1.30 11.62
C TYR A 111 35.37 1.20 11.72
N ALA A 112 36.01 2.27 12.21
CA ALA A 112 37.45 2.28 12.41
C ALA A 112 37.87 1.42 13.60
N ARG A 113 39.09 0.89 13.55
CA ARG A 113 39.66 0.09 14.62
C ARG A 113 40.11 0.99 15.76
N ASP A 114 39.79 0.61 16.98
CA ASP A 114 40.12 1.33 18.22
C ASP A 114 39.57 2.77 18.28
N GLU A 115 38.45 3.02 17.60
CA GLU A 115 37.70 4.29 17.60
C GLU A 115 36.24 4.10 18.07
N LEU A 116 35.57 5.22 18.35
CA LEU A 116 34.17 5.32 18.79
C LEU A 116 33.40 6.31 17.89
N PRO A 117 32.33 5.90 17.18
CA PRO A 117 31.89 4.52 16.93
C PRO A 117 32.90 3.78 16.05
N GLY A 118 33.14 2.51 16.34
CA GLY A 118 34.19 1.71 15.73
C GLY A 118 34.23 0.31 16.31
N PHE A 119 35.37 -0.37 16.30
CA PHE A 119 35.50 -1.69 16.92
C PHE A 119 36.88 -1.90 17.56
N GLY A 120 36.91 -2.64 18.66
CA GLY A 120 38.13 -3.08 19.32
C GLY A 120 38.31 -4.59 19.24
N VAL A 121 39.54 -5.06 19.10
CA VAL A 121 39.89 -6.49 19.07
C VAL A 121 40.77 -6.82 20.27
N ARG A 122 40.34 -7.75 21.12
CA ARG A 122 41.08 -8.21 22.30
C ARG A 122 41.08 -9.74 22.36
N GLY A 123 42.19 -10.34 21.93
CA GLY A 123 42.29 -11.79 21.87
C GLY A 123 41.24 -12.39 20.94
N ASP A 124 40.40 -13.27 21.49
CA ASP A 124 39.26 -13.93 20.83
C ASP A 124 37.99 -13.07 20.77
N THR A 125 38.00 -11.89 21.39
CA THR A 125 36.83 -11.04 21.51
C THR A 125 36.92 -9.84 20.55
N VAL A 126 35.84 -9.57 19.83
CA VAL A 126 35.65 -8.34 19.05
C VAL A 126 34.47 -7.57 19.65
N THR A 127 34.69 -6.32 20.05
CA THR A 127 33.64 -5.42 20.56
C THR A 127 33.38 -4.34 19.53
N LEU A 128 32.17 -4.26 19.03
CA LEU A 128 31.71 -3.24 18.10
C LEU A 128 30.93 -2.16 18.86
N TYR A 129 31.36 -0.92 18.74
CA TYR A 129 30.73 0.26 19.33
C TYR A 129 29.91 0.98 18.25
N LEU A 130 28.58 0.95 18.41
CA LEU A 130 27.64 1.52 17.44
C LEU A 130 27.43 3.04 17.63
N ASP A 131 27.65 3.52 18.85
CA ASP A 131 27.44 4.88 19.29
C ASP A 131 28.70 5.35 20.06
N ALA A 132 29.08 6.62 19.93
CA ALA A 132 30.22 7.18 20.63
C ALA A 132 29.90 7.55 22.08
N GLU A 133 28.62 7.80 22.37
CA GLU A 133 28.17 8.30 23.68
C GLU A 133 27.60 7.19 24.56
N ASP A 134 27.39 6.00 24.00
CA ASP A 134 26.69 4.90 24.66
C ASP A 134 27.37 3.54 24.40
N GLU A 135 28.43 3.27 25.17
CA GLU A 135 29.11 1.98 25.16
C GLU A 135 28.19 0.82 25.56
N ALA A 136 27.10 1.09 26.29
CA ALA A 136 26.15 0.06 26.68
C ALA A 136 25.38 -0.50 25.47
N LYS A 137 25.39 0.16 24.31
CA LYS A 137 24.85 -0.37 23.04
C LYS A 137 25.83 -1.21 22.23
N ALA A 138 27.01 -1.53 22.78
CA ALA A 138 27.99 -2.31 22.06
C ALA A 138 27.49 -3.73 21.71
N VAL A 139 28.01 -4.25 20.62
CA VAL A 139 27.85 -5.64 20.20
C VAL A 139 29.13 -6.38 20.50
N ARG A 140 29.06 -7.43 21.32
CA ARG A 140 30.23 -8.24 21.71
C ARG A 140 30.18 -9.59 21.03
N LEU A 141 31.31 -9.95 20.42
CA LEU A 141 31.52 -11.17 19.64
C LEU A 141 32.67 -11.94 20.28
N GLU A 142 32.47 -13.20 20.64
CA GLU A 142 33.53 -14.07 21.17
C GLU A 142 33.70 -15.28 20.23
N PHE A 143 34.95 -15.55 19.86
CA PHE A 143 35.30 -16.52 18.83
C PHE A 143 36.07 -17.71 19.39
N PHE A 144 35.79 -18.92 18.89
CA PHE A 144 36.67 -20.07 19.02
C PHE A 144 37.28 -20.40 17.66
N GLY A 145 38.56 -20.04 17.48
CA GLY A 145 39.21 -20.07 16.17
C GLY A 145 38.58 -19.05 15.20
N ASP A 146 37.85 -19.57 14.20
CA ASP A 146 37.11 -18.79 13.21
C ASP A 146 35.58 -18.94 13.36
N GLU A 147 35.11 -19.56 14.43
CA GLU A 147 33.68 -19.73 14.70
C GLU A 147 33.19 -18.74 15.75
N LEU A 148 32.08 -18.04 15.46
CA LEU A 148 31.44 -17.12 16.39
C LEU A 148 30.61 -17.90 17.41
N GLU A 149 31.12 -18.07 18.64
CA GLU A 149 30.44 -18.83 19.70
C GLU A 149 29.47 -17.98 20.51
N THR A 150 29.86 -16.76 20.87
CA THR A 150 29.03 -15.85 21.66
C THR A 150 28.74 -14.59 20.87
N LEU A 151 27.48 -14.18 20.87
CA LEU A 151 27.03 -12.91 20.32
C LEU A 151 26.09 -12.25 21.33
N SER A 152 26.41 -11.02 21.74
CA SER A 152 25.55 -10.23 22.62
C SER A 152 25.43 -8.79 22.14
N HIS A 153 24.27 -8.18 22.41
CA HIS A 153 23.96 -6.79 22.10
C HIS A 153 23.29 -6.17 23.32
N CYS A 154 23.79 -5.00 23.75
CA CYS A 154 23.38 -4.37 25.01
C CYS A 154 23.52 -5.28 26.25
N GLY A 155 24.57 -6.11 26.27
CA GLY A 155 24.80 -7.08 27.33
C GLY A 155 23.83 -8.27 27.36
N GLN A 156 22.90 -8.36 26.41
CA GLN A 156 21.96 -9.46 26.28
C GLN A 156 22.38 -10.41 25.15
N PRO A 157 22.34 -11.74 25.34
CA PRO A 157 22.67 -12.69 24.29
C PRO A 157 21.66 -12.60 23.14
N VAL A 158 22.15 -12.58 21.90
CA VAL A 158 21.33 -12.57 20.69
C VAL A 158 21.83 -13.62 19.70
N LYS A 159 20.91 -14.24 18.95
CA LYS A 159 21.26 -15.30 17.97
C LYS A 159 21.85 -14.74 16.67
N GLN A 160 21.50 -13.50 16.35
CA GLN A 160 21.90 -12.83 15.13
C GLN A 160 21.94 -11.32 15.37
N PHE A 161 22.89 -10.65 14.73
CA PHE A 161 22.99 -9.21 14.65
C PHE A 161 23.26 -8.80 13.20
N ILE A 162 22.63 -7.73 12.73
CA ILE A 162 22.82 -7.20 11.37
C ILE A 162 23.41 -5.81 11.50
N LEU A 163 24.57 -5.62 10.90
CA LEU A 163 25.25 -4.34 10.81
C LEU A 163 25.10 -3.77 9.40
N THR A 164 24.82 -2.47 9.31
CA THR A 164 24.81 -1.70 8.05
C THR A 164 25.98 -0.72 8.02
N PRO A 165 26.44 -0.27 6.84
CA PRO A 165 27.48 0.74 6.73
C PRO A 165 27.10 2.04 7.46
N ARG A 166 28.08 2.74 8.02
CA ARG A 166 27.89 4.08 8.59
C ARG A 166 27.55 5.10 7.50
N ALA A 167 26.87 6.17 7.90
CA ALA A 167 26.62 7.30 7.02
C ALA A 167 27.94 7.86 6.46
N GLY A 168 27.99 8.13 5.16
CA GLY A 168 29.18 8.67 4.47
C GLY A 168 30.11 7.62 3.86
N VAL A 169 29.88 6.32 4.08
CA VAL A 169 30.56 5.26 3.33
C VAL A 169 30.14 5.31 1.87
N VAL A 170 31.12 5.36 0.97
CA VAL A 170 30.86 5.31 -0.48
C VAL A 170 30.34 3.92 -0.83
N LEU A 171 29.09 3.87 -1.26
CA LEU A 171 28.43 2.65 -1.71
C LEU A 171 28.94 2.26 -3.11
N PRO A 172 29.20 0.96 -3.39
CA PRO A 172 29.43 0.49 -4.75
C PRO A 172 28.43 1.03 -5.76
N GLU A 173 28.88 1.24 -7.00
CA GLU A 173 28.04 1.78 -8.07
C GLU A 173 26.78 0.92 -8.25
N ALA A 174 25.64 1.59 -8.37
CA ALA A 174 24.35 0.97 -8.60
C ALA A 174 24.23 0.56 -10.07
N THR A 175 24.77 -0.62 -10.40
CA THR A 175 24.82 -1.17 -11.77
C THR A 175 23.66 -2.12 -12.11
N SER A 176 22.76 -2.36 -11.15
CA SER A 176 21.61 -3.26 -11.28
C SER A 176 20.30 -2.53 -10.92
N VAL A 177 19.21 -3.30 -10.82
CA VAL A 177 17.85 -2.82 -10.53
C VAL A 177 17.27 -3.65 -9.38
N LEU A 178 16.54 -3.02 -8.45
CA LEU A 178 16.02 -3.67 -7.23
C LEU A 178 15.28 -4.98 -7.54
N LEU A 179 14.35 -4.95 -8.50
CA LEU A 179 13.52 -6.10 -8.86
C LEU A 179 14.34 -7.33 -9.28
N ALA A 180 15.50 -7.12 -9.90
CA ALA A 180 16.36 -8.20 -10.38
C ALA A 180 16.91 -9.08 -9.24
N HIS A 181 17.00 -8.53 -8.03
CA HIS A 181 17.53 -9.22 -6.84
C HIS A 181 16.45 -9.86 -5.97
N LEU A 182 15.17 -9.70 -6.32
CA LEU A 182 14.06 -10.28 -5.56
C LEU A 182 13.59 -11.59 -6.21
N PRO A 183 13.72 -12.74 -5.56
CA PRO A 183 13.34 -14.04 -6.14
C PRO A 183 11.83 -14.28 -6.10
N GLY A 184 11.39 -15.36 -6.76
CA GLY A 184 10.03 -15.89 -6.66
C GLY A 184 9.05 -15.41 -7.74
N THR A 185 7.78 -15.78 -7.59
CA THR A 185 6.69 -15.40 -8.51
C THR A 185 6.41 -13.90 -8.42
N VAL A 186 6.20 -13.25 -9.56
CA VAL A 186 5.83 -11.82 -9.62
C VAL A 186 4.33 -11.66 -9.87
N TYR A 187 3.67 -10.91 -9.00
CA TYR A 187 2.26 -10.56 -9.07
C TYR A 187 2.14 -9.13 -9.62
N LEU A 188 1.34 -8.92 -10.66
CA LEU A 188 1.13 -7.59 -11.23
C LEU A 188 -0.25 -7.07 -10.86
N ASP A 189 -0.31 -6.01 -10.05
CA ASP A 189 -1.54 -5.32 -9.70
C ASP A 189 -1.79 -4.13 -10.61
N SER A 190 -2.82 -4.24 -11.46
CA SER A 190 -3.21 -3.20 -12.43
C SER A 190 -2.04 -2.69 -13.30
N PRO A 191 -1.32 -3.58 -14.02
CA PRO A 191 -0.21 -3.23 -14.90
C PRO A 191 -0.55 -2.18 -15.98
N GLU A 192 -1.82 -2.05 -16.35
CA GLU A 192 -2.30 -0.99 -17.25
C GLU A 192 -2.05 0.43 -16.72
N LEU A 193 -1.73 0.57 -15.42
CA LEU A 193 -1.42 1.84 -14.76
C LEU A 193 0.10 2.09 -14.60
N PHE A 194 0.96 1.18 -15.06
CA PHE A 194 2.40 1.29 -14.84
C PHE A 194 3.07 2.35 -15.71
N ALA A 195 2.44 2.72 -16.83
CA ALA A 195 2.87 3.85 -17.63
C ALA A 195 2.51 5.17 -16.91
N GLY A 196 3.51 5.91 -16.44
CA GLY A 196 3.31 7.14 -15.68
C GLY A 196 4.53 8.07 -15.70
N GLU A 197 4.40 9.26 -15.11
CA GLU A 197 5.42 10.33 -15.17
C GLU A 197 6.77 9.94 -14.53
N GLU A 198 6.79 8.98 -13.59
CA GLU A 198 7.98 8.57 -12.84
C GLU A 198 8.78 7.43 -13.51
N VAL A 199 8.21 6.76 -14.52
CA VAL A 199 8.83 5.60 -15.18
C VAL A 199 8.90 5.84 -16.68
N ASP A 200 10.11 6.06 -17.19
CA ASP A 200 10.33 6.23 -18.63
C ASP A 200 10.10 4.95 -19.44
N ALA A 201 9.94 5.10 -20.76
CA ALA A 201 9.66 4.00 -21.67
C ALA A 201 10.80 2.95 -21.73
N VAL A 202 12.05 3.35 -21.47
CA VAL A 202 13.22 2.47 -21.53
C VAL A 202 13.21 1.53 -20.33
N ARG A 203 13.00 2.07 -19.12
CA ARG A 203 12.87 1.29 -17.88
C ARG A 203 11.63 0.39 -17.92
N LEU A 204 10.53 0.88 -18.49
CA LEU A 204 9.32 0.07 -18.65
C LEU A 204 9.54 -1.07 -19.66
N ALA A 205 10.27 -0.85 -20.75
CA ALA A 205 10.65 -1.91 -21.69
C ALA A 205 11.53 -2.97 -21.02
N TRP A 206 12.52 -2.54 -20.22
CA TRP A 206 13.34 -3.45 -19.42
C TRP A 206 12.48 -4.28 -18.46
N LEU A 207 11.50 -3.67 -17.78
CA LEU A 207 10.59 -4.38 -16.87
C LEU A 207 9.90 -5.54 -17.59
N TRP A 208 9.30 -5.29 -18.75
CA TRP A 208 8.59 -6.34 -19.50
C TRP A 208 9.53 -7.43 -20.00
N GLN A 209 10.72 -7.08 -20.48
CA GLN A 209 11.72 -8.05 -20.88
C GLN A 209 12.18 -8.93 -19.70
N HIS A 210 12.39 -8.33 -18.53
CA HIS A 210 12.77 -9.05 -17.32
C HIS A 210 11.64 -9.97 -16.84
N LEU A 211 10.39 -9.48 -16.81
CA LEU A 211 9.23 -10.26 -16.37
C LEU A 211 8.89 -11.41 -17.32
N ALA A 212 9.18 -11.30 -18.62
CA ALA A 212 8.98 -12.38 -19.58
C ALA A 212 9.84 -13.64 -19.28
N GLN A 213 10.89 -13.49 -18.48
CA GLN A 213 11.77 -14.58 -18.04
C GLN A 213 11.40 -15.13 -16.65
N ARG A 214 10.30 -14.68 -16.06
CA ARG A 214 9.87 -15.05 -14.72
C ARG A 214 8.49 -15.70 -14.72
N GLU A 215 8.19 -16.38 -13.62
CA GLU A 215 6.83 -16.78 -13.30
C GLU A 215 6.02 -15.54 -12.92
N VAL A 216 4.97 -15.25 -13.68
CA VAL A 216 4.18 -14.02 -13.53
C VAL A 216 2.70 -14.32 -13.46
N LEU A 217 2.04 -13.75 -12.45
CA LEU A 217 0.60 -13.76 -12.31
C LEU A 217 0.07 -12.33 -12.39
N SER A 218 -0.64 -12.01 -13.48
CA SER A 218 -1.10 -10.66 -13.77
C SER A 218 -2.58 -10.48 -13.45
N PHE A 219 -2.95 -9.40 -12.75
CA PHE A 219 -4.34 -9.07 -12.43
C PHE A 219 -4.97 -8.01 -13.35
N GLY A 220 -4.30 -7.68 -14.45
CA GLY A 220 -4.74 -6.62 -15.36
C GLY A 220 -4.22 -6.83 -16.78
N ARG A 221 -4.22 -5.74 -17.55
CA ARG A 221 -3.77 -5.78 -18.95
C ARG A 221 -2.31 -5.36 -19.02
N ASP A 222 -1.49 -6.18 -19.66
CA ASP A 222 -0.04 -6.05 -19.71
C ASP A 222 0.49 -6.50 -21.08
N SER A 223 1.78 -6.23 -21.31
CA SER A 223 2.48 -6.54 -22.57
C SER A 223 3.05 -7.97 -22.63
N LEU A 224 2.74 -8.83 -21.64
CA LEU A 224 3.28 -10.19 -21.57
C LEU A 224 2.36 -11.18 -22.31
N SER A 225 2.97 -12.18 -22.93
CA SER A 225 2.27 -13.29 -23.58
C SER A 225 1.80 -14.35 -22.56
N LEU A 226 0.85 -13.98 -21.71
CA LEU A 226 0.30 -14.84 -20.65
C LEU A 226 -0.98 -15.56 -21.12
N SER A 227 -1.12 -16.81 -20.68
CA SER A 227 -2.38 -17.56 -20.83
C SER A 227 -3.48 -16.98 -19.94
N GLU A 228 -4.73 -17.02 -20.38
CA GLU A 228 -5.86 -16.64 -19.52
C GLU A 228 -6.12 -17.74 -18.49
N GLY A 229 -6.10 -17.36 -17.21
CA GLY A 229 -6.42 -18.25 -16.10
C GLY A 229 -7.79 -17.94 -15.51
N LYS A 230 -8.36 -18.92 -14.81
CA LYS A 230 -9.51 -18.72 -13.93
C LYS A 230 -9.13 -19.18 -12.52
N VAL A 231 -9.43 -18.36 -11.53
CA VAL A 231 -9.33 -18.75 -10.12
C VAL A 231 -10.73 -19.01 -9.59
N ALA A 232 -10.87 -20.02 -8.74
CA ALA A 232 -12.08 -20.31 -7.97
C ALA A 232 -12.30 -19.30 -6.82
N LEU A 233 -12.07 -18.00 -7.08
CA LEU A 233 -12.43 -16.92 -6.16
C LEU A 233 -13.54 -16.10 -6.81
N GLU A 234 -14.73 -16.12 -6.19
CA GLU A 234 -15.88 -15.36 -6.66
C GLU A 234 -15.92 -13.98 -5.98
N PRO A 235 -15.86 -12.86 -6.72
CA PRO A 235 -15.96 -11.52 -6.14
C PRO A 235 -17.34 -11.27 -5.52
N ILE A 236 -17.36 -10.68 -4.34
CA ILE A 236 -18.59 -10.30 -3.64
C ILE A 236 -18.99 -8.87 -4.04
N PRO A 237 -20.25 -8.64 -4.47
CA PRO A 237 -20.74 -7.31 -4.82
C PRO A 237 -20.93 -6.42 -3.59
N TYR A 238 -21.12 -5.12 -3.83
CA TYR A 238 -21.43 -4.16 -2.78
C TYR A 238 -22.88 -4.31 -2.29
N TYR A 239 -23.06 -4.30 -0.97
CA TYR A 239 -24.37 -4.28 -0.32
C TYR A 239 -25.00 -2.89 -0.29
N ARG A 240 -24.21 -1.82 -0.46
CA ARG A 240 -24.71 -0.42 -0.59
C ARG A 240 -25.66 -0.01 0.54
N GLY A 241 -25.34 -0.38 1.77
CA GLY A 241 -26.13 -0.06 2.96
C GLY A 241 -27.32 -0.97 3.21
N LYS A 242 -27.55 -1.98 2.35
CA LYS A 242 -28.59 -3.00 2.54
C LYS A 242 -28.11 -4.09 3.52
N LEU A 243 -28.00 -3.71 4.79
CA LEU A 243 -27.40 -4.56 5.81
C LEU A 243 -28.25 -5.80 6.15
N GLY A 244 -29.55 -5.80 5.84
CA GLY A 244 -30.40 -6.99 5.92
C GLY A 244 -30.06 -8.05 4.88
N GLU A 245 -29.76 -7.66 3.63
CA GLU A 245 -29.27 -8.59 2.59
C GLU A 245 -27.93 -9.18 3.01
N PHE A 246 -27.01 -8.35 3.53
CA PHE A 246 -25.74 -8.81 4.09
C PHE A 246 -25.92 -9.82 5.24
N ALA A 247 -26.81 -9.55 6.20
CA ALA A 247 -27.07 -10.45 7.31
C ALA A 247 -27.63 -11.80 6.84
N SER A 248 -28.49 -11.80 5.81
CA SER A 248 -29.03 -13.02 5.20
C SER A 248 -27.95 -13.85 4.50
N ASP A 249 -27.08 -13.22 3.71
CA ASP A 249 -25.96 -13.89 3.04
C ASP A 249 -24.98 -14.46 4.08
N LEU A 250 -24.67 -13.69 5.11
CA LEU A 250 -23.82 -14.12 6.22
C LEU A 250 -24.37 -15.36 6.92
N ALA A 251 -25.67 -15.36 7.26
CA ALA A 251 -26.31 -16.52 7.87
C ALA A 251 -26.25 -17.74 6.95
N THR A 252 -26.46 -17.55 5.64
CA THR A 252 -26.40 -18.62 4.63
C THR A 252 -24.99 -19.23 4.57
N TRP A 253 -23.94 -18.42 4.54
CA TRP A 253 -22.56 -18.91 4.52
C TRP A 253 -22.18 -19.63 5.80
N LEU A 254 -22.54 -19.08 6.97
CA LEU A 254 -22.24 -19.70 8.26
C LEU A 254 -22.95 -21.05 8.43
N GLN A 255 -24.21 -21.16 7.97
CA GLN A 255 -24.95 -22.42 7.95
C GLN A 255 -24.38 -23.44 6.95
N GLY A 256 -23.80 -22.97 5.85
CA GLY A 256 -23.12 -23.80 4.86
C GLY A 256 -21.67 -24.12 5.21
N ASP A 257 -21.29 -24.20 6.49
CA ASP A 257 -19.94 -24.30 7.08
C ASP A 257 -18.82 -23.52 6.37
N TYR A 258 -19.11 -22.32 5.86
CA TYR A 258 -18.04 -21.40 5.46
C TYR A 258 -17.45 -20.72 6.69
N SER A 259 -16.15 -20.48 6.65
CA SER A 259 -15.49 -19.53 7.54
C SER A 259 -15.65 -18.13 6.98
N VAL A 260 -16.38 -17.27 7.68
CA VAL A 260 -16.61 -15.89 7.25
C VAL A 260 -15.75 -14.93 8.07
N SER A 261 -14.99 -14.07 7.39
CA SER A 261 -14.16 -13.03 8.02
C SER A 261 -14.54 -11.65 7.49
N LEU A 262 -14.83 -10.73 8.42
CA LEU A 262 -15.07 -9.33 8.13
C LEU A 262 -13.84 -8.49 8.52
N LEU A 263 -13.18 -7.94 7.50
CA LEU A 263 -12.04 -7.05 7.63
C LEU A 263 -12.53 -5.62 7.87
N LEU A 264 -12.17 -5.07 9.03
CA LEU A 264 -12.63 -3.79 9.52
C LEU A 264 -11.50 -2.78 9.59
N ARG A 265 -11.84 -1.51 9.41
CA ARG A 265 -10.89 -0.40 9.58
C ARG A 265 -10.72 0.01 11.04
N PHE A 266 -11.79 -0.08 11.82
CA PHE A 266 -11.80 0.34 13.22
C PHE A 266 -12.57 -0.66 14.08
N GLU A 267 -12.10 -0.87 15.32
CA GLU A 267 -12.76 -1.74 16.30
C GLU A 267 -14.21 -1.30 16.59
N ARG A 268 -14.44 0.02 16.67
CA ARG A 268 -15.76 0.60 16.92
C ARG A 268 -16.81 0.17 15.89
N THR A 269 -16.42 0.02 14.62
CA THR A 269 -17.33 -0.47 13.59
C THR A 269 -17.73 -1.92 13.87
N GLY A 270 -16.77 -2.76 14.28
CA GLY A 270 -17.04 -4.16 14.64
C GLY A 270 -18.00 -4.29 15.82
N HIS A 271 -17.81 -3.49 16.87
CA HIS A 271 -18.75 -3.43 18.00
C HIS A 271 -20.15 -3.02 17.57
N TYR A 272 -20.28 -1.98 16.74
CA TYR A 272 -21.57 -1.54 16.20
C TYR A 272 -22.27 -2.65 15.40
N LEU A 273 -21.55 -3.31 14.48
CA LEU A 273 -22.10 -4.39 13.66
C LEU A 273 -22.57 -5.56 14.53
N ARG A 274 -21.74 -5.97 15.50
CA ARG A 274 -22.07 -7.05 16.43
C ARG A 274 -23.34 -6.74 17.23
N ASP A 275 -23.42 -5.55 17.80
CA ASP A 275 -24.47 -5.20 18.75
C ASP A 275 -25.80 -4.79 18.09
N LYS A 276 -25.76 -4.27 16.84
CA LYS A 276 -26.95 -3.70 16.16
C LYS A 276 -27.45 -4.47 14.94
N LEU A 277 -26.62 -5.29 14.30
CA LEU A 277 -26.95 -5.89 13.00
C LEU A 277 -26.83 -7.41 12.99
N LEU A 278 -25.90 -7.94 13.78
CA LEU A 278 -25.59 -9.36 13.83
C LEU A 278 -26.30 -10.07 14.99
N GLY A 279 -27.45 -9.56 15.44
CA GLY A 279 -28.22 -10.15 16.54
C GLY A 279 -28.52 -11.63 16.26
N GLY A 280 -27.88 -12.54 17.00
CA GLY A 280 -27.99 -13.99 16.83
C GLY A 280 -26.83 -14.68 16.11
N ILE A 281 -25.84 -13.94 15.60
CA ILE A 281 -24.63 -14.50 14.98
C ILE A 281 -23.46 -14.42 15.97
N GLU A 282 -22.81 -15.54 16.23
CA GLU A 282 -21.60 -15.59 17.05
C GLU A 282 -20.43 -14.93 16.29
N ALA A 283 -19.83 -13.89 16.91
CA ALA A 283 -18.73 -13.13 16.32
C ALA A 283 -17.56 -12.98 17.30
N GLU A 284 -16.35 -13.14 16.80
CA GLU A 284 -15.11 -13.18 17.59
C GLU A 284 -14.03 -12.30 16.94
N TRP A 285 -13.34 -11.50 17.75
CA TRP A 285 -12.15 -10.77 17.29
C TRP A 285 -10.96 -11.70 17.09
N ARG A 286 -10.29 -11.59 15.94
CA ARG A 286 -9.14 -12.41 15.57
C ARG A 286 -8.01 -11.56 15.03
N SER A 287 -6.78 -12.06 15.15
CA SER A 287 -5.59 -11.42 14.61
C SER A 287 -5.37 -11.67 13.11
N SER A 288 -6.02 -12.69 12.54
CA SER A 288 -5.88 -13.08 11.15
C SER A 288 -7.13 -13.80 10.62
N VAL A 289 -7.22 -13.87 9.30
CA VAL A 289 -8.20 -14.69 8.57
C VAL A 289 -7.78 -16.15 8.70
N ALA A 290 -8.55 -16.90 9.46
CA ALA A 290 -8.33 -18.32 9.71
C ALA A 290 -9.65 -19.08 9.55
N PHE A 291 -9.55 -20.34 9.08
CA PHE A 291 -10.70 -21.21 8.91
C PHE A 291 -11.30 -21.60 10.26
N LYS A 292 -12.49 -21.08 10.56
CA LYS A 292 -13.31 -21.48 11.71
C LYS A 292 -14.78 -21.36 11.30
N PRO A 293 -15.43 -22.47 10.91
CA PRO A 293 -16.81 -22.44 10.44
C PRO A 293 -17.78 -22.08 11.57
N GLY A 294 -18.94 -21.52 11.21
CA GLY A 294 -20.02 -21.20 12.14
C GLY A 294 -19.81 -19.94 13.00
N VAL A 295 -18.60 -19.39 13.07
CA VAL A 295 -18.29 -18.16 13.84
C VAL A 295 -17.71 -17.09 12.93
N LEU A 296 -18.35 -15.90 12.92
CA LEU A 296 -17.85 -14.74 12.19
C LEU A 296 -16.55 -14.22 12.83
N GLY A 297 -15.47 -14.20 12.05
CA GLY A 297 -14.22 -13.55 12.44
C GLY A 297 -14.23 -12.05 12.17
N LEU A 298 -14.01 -11.23 13.19
CA LEU A 298 -13.75 -9.80 13.05
C LEU A 298 -12.23 -9.57 13.09
N VAL A 299 -11.67 -9.00 12.02
CA VAL A 299 -10.21 -8.82 11.89
C VAL A 299 -9.93 -7.37 11.50
N LEU A 300 -8.89 -6.77 12.07
CA LEU A 300 -8.43 -5.45 11.65
C LEU A 300 -7.62 -5.54 10.36
N GLY A 301 -8.13 -4.92 9.30
CA GLY A 301 -7.54 -4.92 7.95
C GLY A 301 -7.88 -3.62 7.24
N ALA A 302 -7.40 -2.49 7.79
CA ALA A 302 -7.83 -1.14 7.44
C ALA A 302 -7.66 -0.75 5.97
N ASN A 303 -6.68 -1.34 5.29
CA ASN A 303 -6.33 -1.01 3.92
C ASN A 303 -6.90 -2.00 2.90
N CYS A 304 -7.43 -3.15 3.34
CA CYS A 304 -8.04 -4.14 2.45
C CYS A 304 -9.31 -3.58 1.78
N ARG A 305 -9.54 -3.94 0.51
CA ARG A 305 -10.67 -3.45 -0.30
C ARG A 305 -11.30 -4.58 -1.13
N GLY A 306 -12.63 -4.55 -1.23
CA GLY A 306 -13.45 -5.57 -1.90
C GLY A 306 -13.75 -6.81 -1.03
N GLY A 307 -14.09 -7.93 -1.66
CA GLY A 307 -14.40 -9.18 -0.96
C GLY A 307 -14.54 -10.35 -1.93
N TYR A 308 -14.36 -11.57 -1.44
CA TYR A 308 -14.42 -12.78 -2.24
C TYR A 308 -14.96 -13.97 -1.45
N ARG A 309 -15.47 -14.96 -2.19
CA ARG A 309 -15.78 -16.31 -1.71
C ARG A 309 -14.85 -17.32 -2.38
N ASP A 310 -14.29 -18.23 -1.59
CA ASP A 310 -13.46 -19.35 -2.02
C ASP A 310 -14.16 -20.65 -1.61
N ASP A 311 -14.78 -21.33 -2.58
CA ASP A 311 -15.53 -22.57 -2.33
C ASP A 311 -14.59 -23.76 -2.05
N VAL A 312 -13.34 -23.70 -2.52
CA VAL A 312 -12.32 -24.74 -2.28
C VAL A 312 -11.84 -24.68 -0.84
N ARG A 313 -11.62 -23.47 -0.30
CA ARG A 313 -11.24 -23.26 1.10
C ARG A 313 -12.43 -23.15 2.05
N ARG A 314 -13.65 -23.14 1.52
CA ARG A 314 -14.87 -22.80 2.26
C ARG A 314 -14.70 -21.51 3.08
N GLU A 315 -14.20 -20.48 2.43
CA GLU A 315 -13.86 -19.19 3.05
C GLU A 315 -14.61 -18.04 2.37
N VAL A 316 -15.06 -17.08 3.16
CA VAL A 316 -15.65 -15.82 2.69
C VAL A 316 -14.92 -14.67 3.38
N VAL A 317 -14.37 -13.75 2.60
CA VAL A 317 -13.69 -12.55 3.12
C VAL A 317 -14.39 -11.31 2.60
N ILE A 318 -14.85 -10.46 3.52
CA ILE A 318 -15.59 -9.24 3.22
C ILE A 318 -14.87 -8.08 3.89
N THR A 319 -14.81 -6.94 3.22
CA THR A 319 -14.29 -5.70 3.84
C THR A 319 -15.44 -4.78 4.21
N GLU A 320 -15.20 -3.92 5.20
CA GLU A 320 -16.14 -2.88 5.64
C GLU A 320 -16.70 -2.03 4.47
N GLU A 321 -15.88 -1.80 3.44
CA GLU A 321 -16.26 -1.06 2.22
C GLU A 321 -17.46 -1.68 1.49
N LEU A 322 -17.57 -3.01 1.46
CA LEU A 322 -18.66 -3.70 0.77
C LEU A 322 -20.01 -3.46 1.44
N LEU A 323 -20.03 -3.33 2.77
CA LEU A 323 -21.26 -3.20 3.56
C LEU A 323 -21.99 -1.90 3.23
N TYR A 324 -21.25 -0.80 3.28
CA TYR A 324 -21.83 0.52 3.13
C TYR A 324 -21.87 0.97 1.68
N GLY A 325 -21.13 0.31 0.79
CA GLY A 325 -20.95 0.80 -0.56
C GLY A 325 -20.10 2.05 -0.51
N TYR A 326 -18.81 1.94 -0.87
CA TYR A 326 -18.14 3.12 -1.39
C TYR A 326 -18.92 3.57 -2.64
N GLN A 327 -19.69 4.65 -2.53
CA GLN A 327 -19.97 5.49 -3.70
C GLN A 327 -18.59 5.89 -4.21
N GLY A 328 -18.22 5.33 -5.37
CA GLY A 328 -16.83 5.08 -5.73
C GLY A 328 -15.89 6.24 -5.46
N THR A 329 -14.80 5.96 -4.75
CA THR A 329 -13.56 6.70 -4.97
C THR A 329 -13.09 6.41 -6.38
N ARG A 330 -13.61 7.17 -7.33
CA ARG A 330 -12.76 7.69 -8.40
C ARG A 330 -11.55 8.29 -7.67
N GLN A 331 -10.35 7.76 -7.88
CA GLN A 331 -9.13 8.42 -7.43
C GLN A 331 -9.22 9.88 -7.91
N VAL A 332 -9.45 10.80 -6.98
CA VAL A 332 -9.55 12.21 -7.29
C VAL A 332 -8.16 12.64 -7.69
N LYS A 333 -7.90 12.74 -9.01
CA LYS A 333 -6.68 13.38 -9.52
C LYS A 333 -6.50 14.70 -8.78
N ARG A 334 -5.35 14.84 -8.12
CA ARG A 334 -4.97 16.02 -7.33
C ARG A 334 -5.25 17.28 -8.16
N LEU A 335 -6.20 18.10 -7.71
CA LEU A 335 -6.37 19.47 -8.20
C LEU A 335 -5.44 20.38 -7.36
N PRO A 336 -4.69 21.30 -8.00
CA PRO A 336 -3.90 22.29 -7.28
C PRO A 336 -4.81 23.24 -6.49
N GLY A 337 -4.40 23.62 -5.26
CA GLY A 337 -5.12 24.57 -4.39
C GLY A 337 -5.20 24.15 -2.91
N LYS A 338 -5.39 25.13 -2.00
CA LYS A 338 -5.48 24.89 -0.54
C LYS A 338 -6.67 23.99 -0.20
N ARG A 339 -6.41 22.93 0.59
CA ARG A 339 -7.43 21.98 1.10
C ARG A 339 -8.33 22.70 2.11
N VAL A 340 -9.64 22.46 2.04
CA VAL A 340 -10.52 22.71 3.18
C VAL A 340 -10.44 21.44 4.04
N GLN A 341 -9.80 21.54 5.20
CA GLN A 341 -9.58 20.39 6.09
C GLN A 341 -10.66 20.31 7.19
N ASP A 342 -11.24 21.45 7.57
CA ASP A 342 -12.23 21.55 8.65
C ASP A 342 -13.41 22.45 8.27
N ALA A 343 -14.64 22.03 8.63
CA ALA A 343 -15.86 22.80 8.44
C ALA A 343 -15.88 24.13 9.23
N VAL A 344 -15.06 24.22 10.28
CA VAL A 344 -14.96 25.40 11.18
C VAL A 344 -14.42 26.63 10.45
N HIS A 345 -13.72 26.45 9.33
CA HIS A 345 -13.15 27.53 8.52
C HIS A 345 -14.01 27.94 7.32
N LEU A 346 -15.22 27.38 7.18
CA LEU A 346 -16.15 27.72 6.10
C LEU A 346 -17.17 28.77 6.58
N THR A 347 -17.25 29.87 5.84
CA THR A 347 -18.25 30.91 6.08
C THR A 347 -19.40 30.77 5.08
N ILE A 348 -20.64 30.95 5.53
CA ILE A 348 -21.81 31.00 4.64
C ILE A 348 -21.54 32.06 3.55
N GLY A 349 -21.66 31.66 2.29
CA GLY A 349 -21.31 32.48 1.13
C GLY A 349 -20.00 32.06 0.44
N ASP A 350 -19.14 31.26 1.07
CA ASP A 350 -17.92 30.75 0.44
C ASP A 350 -18.24 29.92 -0.81
N TYR A 351 -17.44 30.11 -1.85
CA TYR A 351 -17.53 29.35 -3.09
C TYR A 351 -16.68 28.08 -3.00
N LEU A 352 -17.31 26.93 -3.18
CA LEU A 352 -16.70 25.61 -3.12
C LEU A 352 -16.80 24.90 -4.47
N ILE A 353 -15.72 24.22 -4.86
CA ILE A 353 -15.62 23.47 -6.08
C ILE A 353 -15.82 21.99 -5.74
N HIS A 354 -16.92 21.41 -6.22
CA HIS A 354 -17.15 19.97 -6.21
C HIS A 354 -16.53 19.34 -7.47
N PRO A 355 -15.80 18.23 -7.37
CA PRO A 355 -15.10 17.63 -8.51
C PRO A 355 -16.03 17.27 -9.68
N ASP A 356 -17.25 16.81 -9.38
CA ASP A 356 -18.23 16.36 -10.39
C ASP A 356 -19.31 17.39 -10.73
N HIS A 357 -19.60 18.32 -9.84
CA HIS A 357 -20.76 19.24 -9.97
C HIS A 357 -20.35 20.68 -10.21
N GLY A 358 -19.05 21.00 -10.07
CA GLY A 358 -18.51 22.33 -10.29
C GLY A 358 -18.70 23.27 -9.12
N ILE A 359 -18.77 24.56 -9.41
CA ILE A 359 -18.73 25.64 -8.43
C ILE A 359 -20.13 25.82 -7.81
N GLY A 360 -20.22 25.62 -6.50
CA GLY A 360 -21.41 25.88 -5.68
C GLY A 360 -21.10 26.86 -4.55
N ARG A 361 -22.10 27.56 -4.05
CA ARG A 361 -22.02 28.47 -2.90
C ARG A 361 -22.44 27.76 -1.62
N PHE A 362 -21.60 27.79 -0.60
CA PHE A 362 -21.89 27.20 0.70
C PHE A 362 -22.97 27.98 1.43
N LEU A 363 -24.05 27.32 1.84
CA LEU A 363 -25.16 27.92 2.57
C LEU A 363 -25.18 27.57 4.07
N GLY A 364 -24.28 26.69 4.52
CA GLY A 364 -24.19 26.26 5.91
C GLY A 364 -24.33 24.75 6.09
N LEU A 365 -24.38 24.36 7.36
CA LEU A 365 -24.65 22.98 7.79
C LEU A 365 -26.10 22.85 8.22
N SER A 366 -26.74 21.75 7.87
CA SER A 366 -28.06 21.41 8.38
C SER A 366 -28.07 19.98 8.91
N PRO A 367 -28.43 19.78 10.19
CA PRO A 367 -28.70 18.45 10.70
C PRO A 367 -29.95 17.92 10.00
N ARG A 368 -29.82 16.79 9.31
CA ARG A 368 -30.94 16.10 8.69
C ARG A 368 -31.07 14.69 9.25
N GLN A 369 -32.31 14.35 9.58
CA GLN A 369 -32.65 13.00 10.00
C GLN A 369 -33.03 12.19 8.78
N VAL A 370 -32.13 11.30 8.36
CA VAL A 370 -32.37 10.38 7.24
C VAL A 370 -32.40 8.98 7.84
N MET A 371 -33.52 8.28 7.70
CA MET A 371 -33.71 6.93 8.24
C MET A 371 -33.47 6.84 9.77
N GLY A 372 -33.90 7.87 10.52
CA GLY A 372 -33.84 7.89 11.99
C GLY A 372 -32.51 8.36 12.61
N ILE A 373 -31.45 8.53 11.81
CA ILE A 373 -30.14 9.03 12.27
C ILE A 373 -29.99 10.51 11.87
N THR A 374 -29.70 11.37 12.84
CA THR A 374 -29.34 12.77 12.61
C THR A 374 -27.89 12.84 12.11
N ARG A 375 -27.69 13.35 10.89
CA ARG A 375 -26.36 13.61 10.32
C ARG A 375 -26.28 15.05 9.84
N ASP A 376 -25.09 15.63 9.93
CA ASP A 376 -24.83 16.98 9.45
C ASP A 376 -24.49 16.94 7.95
N TYR A 377 -25.23 17.74 7.18
CA TYR A 377 -25.01 17.91 5.75
C TYR A 377 -24.58 19.34 5.44
N LEU A 378 -23.55 19.49 4.61
CA LEU A 378 -23.25 20.75 3.93
C LEU A 378 -24.31 20.99 2.86
N ILE A 379 -24.84 22.21 2.83
CA ILE A 379 -25.74 22.65 1.78
C ILE A 379 -24.94 23.52 0.80
N LEU A 380 -24.86 23.08 -0.46
CA LEU A 380 -24.29 23.86 -1.55
C LEU A 380 -25.40 24.32 -2.50
N GLN A 381 -25.42 25.60 -2.82
CA GLN A 381 -26.29 26.18 -3.83
C GLN A 381 -25.56 26.27 -5.18
N TYR A 382 -26.23 25.79 -6.22
CA TYR A 382 -25.78 25.87 -7.60
C TYR A 382 -26.65 26.88 -8.37
N ALA A 383 -26.33 27.13 -9.64
CA ALA A 383 -27.11 28.02 -10.48
C ALA A 383 -28.58 27.56 -10.58
N GLY A 384 -29.51 28.52 -10.61
CA GLY A 384 -30.95 28.25 -10.52
C GLY A 384 -31.37 27.86 -9.09
N GLU A 385 -32.22 26.84 -8.98
CA GLU A 385 -32.73 26.31 -7.70
C GLU A 385 -32.01 25.04 -7.24
N GLY A 386 -30.93 24.63 -7.92
CA GLY A 386 -30.19 23.42 -7.61
C GLY A 386 -29.53 23.48 -6.23
N ARG A 387 -29.88 22.56 -5.32
CA ARG A 387 -29.21 22.37 -4.02
C ARG A 387 -28.60 20.98 -3.93
N LEU A 388 -27.34 20.92 -3.54
CA LEU A 388 -26.65 19.68 -3.24
C LEU A 388 -26.46 19.56 -1.73
N TYR A 389 -26.89 18.43 -1.18
CA TYR A 389 -26.68 18.09 0.23
C TYR A 389 -25.54 17.08 0.30
N LEU A 390 -24.42 17.50 0.87
CA LEU A 390 -23.20 16.71 0.95
C LEU A 390 -22.94 16.33 2.42
N PRO A 391 -22.77 15.04 2.75
CA PRO A 391 -22.37 14.66 4.12
C PRO A 391 -21.05 15.33 4.53
N VAL A 392 -20.91 15.74 5.79
CA VAL A 392 -19.68 16.41 6.30
C VAL A 392 -18.43 15.58 6.07
N GLU A 393 -18.53 14.26 6.05
CA GLU A 393 -17.42 13.34 5.81
C GLU A 393 -16.81 13.49 4.40
N GLN A 394 -17.56 14.06 3.46
CA GLN A 394 -17.12 14.31 2.08
C GLN A 394 -16.52 15.72 1.90
N LEU A 395 -16.46 16.53 2.96
CA LEU A 395 -15.84 17.85 2.95
C LEU A 395 -14.40 17.86 2.39
N PRO A 396 -13.51 16.88 2.67
CA PRO A 396 -12.17 16.84 2.11
C PRO A 396 -12.10 16.77 0.58
N LEU A 397 -13.21 16.43 -0.10
CA LEU A 397 -13.32 16.42 -1.56
C LEU A 397 -13.47 17.82 -2.15
N LEU A 398 -13.99 18.76 -1.36
CA LEU A 398 -14.26 20.13 -1.79
C LEU A 398 -12.98 20.98 -1.78
N ARG A 399 -12.91 21.94 -2.70
CA ARG A 399 -11.85 22.95 -2.74
C ARG A 399 -12.46 24.33 -2.66
N ARG A 400 -11.80 25.26 -1.96
CA ARG A 400 -12.24 26.65 -1.94
C ARG A 400 -11.89 27.31 -3.27
N HIS A 401 -12.87 27.95 -3.89
CA HIS A 401 -12.66 28.79 -5.06
C HIS A 401 -12.01 30.12 -4.63
N PRO A 402 -11.06 30.69 -5.39
CA PRO A 402 -10.39 31.95 -5.03
C PRO A 402 -11.27 33.19 -5.13
N GLY A 403 -12.41 33.10 -5.81
CA GLY A 403 -13.40 34.17 -5.95
C GLY A 403 -13.95 34.61 -4.59
N THR A 404 -13.98 35.92 -4.37
CA THR A 404 -14.47 36.57 -3.16
C THR A 404 -15.92 37.01 -3.33
N THR A 405 -16.56 37.47 -2.25
CA THR A 405 -17.92 38.04 -2.31
C THR A 405 -18.00 39.25 -3.26
N ASP A 406 -16.90 39.97 -3.44
CA ASP A 406 -16.79 41.15 -4.32
C ASP A 406 -16.60 40.79 -5.81
N ASP A 407 -16.10 39.59 -6.12
CA ASP A 407 -15.97 39.04 -7.48
C ASP A 407 -16.46 37.58 -7.54
N PRO A 408 -17.80 37.38 -7.58
CA PRO A 408 -18.39 36.07 -7.43
C PRO A 408 -18.23 35.23 -8.71
N PRO A 409 -17.74 33.97 -8.60
CA PRO A 409 -17.64 33.09 -9.76
C PRO A 409 -19.01 32.66 -10.28
N ARG A 410 -19.07 32.35 -11.58
CA ARG A 410 -20.27 31.75 -12.18
C ARG A 410 -20.55 30.37 -11.56
N LEU A 411 -21.67 30.25 -10.87
CA LEU A 411 -22.12 28.97 -10.31
C LEU A 411 -22.39 27.96 -11.43
N SER A 412 -22.05 26.71 -11.18
CA SER A 412 -22.34 25.60 -12.10
C SER A 412 -23.81 25.18 -12.01
N THR A 413 -24.35 24.53 -13.05
CA THR A 413 -25.73 24.03 -13.05
C THR A 413 -25.73 22.53 -12.70
N LEU A 414 -26.55 22.10 -11.74
CA LEU A 414 -26.66 20.68 -11.37
C LEU A 414 -27.36 19.87 -12.47
N GLY A 415 -26.90 18.63 -12.68
CA GLY A 415 -27.49 17.69 -13.63
C GLY A 415 -27.13 17.92 -15.10
N THR A 416 -26.31 18.93 -15.42
CA THR A 416 -25.83 19.18 -16.79
C THR A 416 -24.36 18.77 -16.97
N ASN A 417 -23.97 18.42 -18.19
CA ASN A 417 -22.59 18.13 -18.55
C ASN A 417 -21.73 19.40 -18.78
N GLU A 418 -22.22 20.58 -18.39
CA GLU A 418 -21.53 21.87 -18.60
C GLU A 418 -20.16 21.87 -17.92
N TRP A 419 -20.10 21.44 -16.66
CA TRP A 419 -18.86 21.36 -15.89
C TRP A 419 -17.85 20.37 -16.47
N ALA A 420 -18.32 19.20 -16.89
CA ALA A 420 -17.48 18.20 -17.53
C ALA A 420 -16.85 18.73 -18.84
N ARG A 421 -17.63 19.44 -19.66
CA ARG A 421 -17.16 20.08 -20.89
C ARG A 421 -16.18 21.23 -20.62
N ALA A 422 -16.48 22.07 -19.62
CA ALA A 422 -15.59 23.17 -19.23
C ALA A 422 -14.24 22.65 -18.74
N ARG A 423 -14.23 21.57 -17.95
CA ARG A 423 -13.01 20.91 -17.46
C ARG A 423 -12.19 20.32 -18.60
N GLU A 424 -12.83 19.67 -19.56
CA GLU A 424 -12.13 19.09 -20.71
C GLU A 424 -11.52 20.18 -21.59
N LYS A 425 -12.25 21.27 -21.84
CA LYS A 425 -11.74 22.43 -22.59
C LYS A 425 -10.55 23.08 -21.87
N ALA A 426 -10.63 23.23 -20.54
CA ALA A 426 -9.51 23.76 -19.75
C ALA A 426 -8.28 22.84 -19.80
N ARG A 427 -8.47 21.52 -19.78
CA ARG A 427 -7.40 20.53 -19.94
C ARG A 427 -6.69 20.66 -21.28
N VAL A 428 -7.45 20.75 -22.37
CA VAL A 428 -6.91 20.92 -23.73
C VAL A 428 -6.14 22.24 -23.84
N ASN A 429 -6.72 23.35 -23.37
CA ASN A 429 -6.06 24.66 -23.41
C ASN A 429 -4.75 24.68 -22.58
N ALA A 430 -4.74 24.03 -21.42
CA ALA A 430 -3.53 23.91 -20.59
C ALA A 430 -2.44 23.11 -21.29
N GLN A 431 -2.82 22.03 -22.01
CA GLN A 431 -1.88 21.26 -22.82
C GLN A 431 -1.32 22.07 -23.99
N GLU A 432 -2.15 22.84 -24.70
CA GLU A 432 -1.69 23.73 -25.77
C GLU A 432 -0.74 24.82 -25.27
N LEU A 433 -1.05 25.44 -24.12
CA LEU A 433 -0.18 26.44 -23.51
C LEU A 433 1.16 25.84 -23.10
N ALA A 434 1.16 24.65 -22.48
CA ALA A 434 2.38 23.95 -22.08
C ALA A 434 3.25 23.64 -23.30
N LEU A 435 2.66 23.16 -24.40
CA LEU A 435 3.36 22.91 -25.66
C LEU A 435 3.95 24.19 -26.26
N ARG A 436 3.22 25.31 -26.23
CA ARG A 436 3.74 26.62 -26.67
C ARG A 436 4.91 27.09 -25.82
N LEU A 437 4.82 26.95 -24.50
CA LEU A 437 5.90 27.33 -23.58
C LEU A 437 7.17 26.50 -23.80
N ILE A 438 7.02 25.19 -24.03
CA ILE A 438 8.14 24.30 -24.37
C ILE A 438 8.80 24.76 -25.68
N LYS A 439 8.02 25.09 -26.71
CA LYS A 439 8.54 25.56 -28.00
C LYS A 439 9.28 26.90 -27.86
N THR A 440 8.72 27.86 -27.14
CA THR A 440 9.38 29.16 -26.88
C THR A 440 10.63 29.01 -26.03
N TYR A 441 10.70 28.02 -25.14
CA TYR A 441 11.90 27.74 -24.36
C TYR A 441 13.01 27.14 -25.24
N ALA A 442 12.67 26.22 -26.16
CA ALA A 442 13.61 25.64 -27.12
C ALA A 442 14.17 26.69 -28.10
N GLU A 443 13.33 27.63 -28.57
CA GLU A 443 13.76 28.75 -29.43
C GLU A 443 14.67 29.77 -28.72
N ARG A 444 14.73 29.77 -27.38
CA ARG A 444 15.62 30.65 -26.59
C ARG A 444 16.95 29.99 -26.21
N GLN A 445 17.08 28.68 -26.37
CA GLN A 445 18.28 27.92 -26.03
C GLN A 445 19.11 27.48 -27.26
N ALA A 446 18.54 27.60 -28.47
CA ALA A 446 19.26 27.51 -29.73
C ALA A 446 19.74 28.91 -30.17
#